data_AF-A0A9E3DNH3-F1
#
_entry.id   AF-A0A9E3DNH3-F1
#
_cell.length_a   1.000
_cell.length_b   1.000
_cell.length_c   1.000
_cell.angle_alpha   90.00
_cell.angle_beta   90.00
_cell.angle_gamma   90.00
#
_symmetry.space_group_name_H-M   'P 1'
#
loop_
_entity.id
_entity.type
_entity.pdbx_description
1 polymer ?
#
loop_
_entity_poly.entity_id
_entity_poly.type
_entity_poly.pdbx_seq_one_letter_code
_entity_poly.pdbx_strand_id
1 'polypeptide(L)'
;MNRRQLLRASFAISAAATLPRVGGTESPSGTAFGPSSVRELARALAAKAFEPPDEKLPDALKDLNYDQYRSIRFLPEHALWRNEKLPFQAQFFHRGFFYKNRVDLFEVSDGRAVPIRYRRDDFSFGEGLGQWPDADLGFAGFRIHAPINRPDYYDEVCVFLGASYFRAVAKGETYGLSARGLSIDTGETKGEEFPVFKAFWLEKPVPNATSIVVHA
;
A
#
# COMPACT_ATOMS: atom_id res chain seq x y z
N MET A 1 10.14 49.89 67.33
CA MET A 1 9.08 50.64 66.61
C MET A 1 9.73 51.45 65.49
N ASN A 2 9.02 51.62 64.35
CA ASN A 2 9.41 52.14 63.01
C ASN A 2 10.15 51.12 62.13
N ARG A 3 9.63 50.46 61.07
CA ARG A 3 8.60 50.67 60.00
C ARG A 3 8.89 51.81 59.00
N ARG A 4 9.62 51.51 57.90
CA ARG A 4 9.23 51.71 56.47
C ARG A 4 10.43 51.83 55.51
N GLN A 5 10.23 51.35 54.27
CA GLN A 5 11.02 51.50 53.02
C GLN A 5 12.22 50.54 52.86
N LEU A 6 12.19 49.39 52.15
CA LEU A 6 11.76 48.97 50.79
C LEU A 6 12.59 49.51 49.61
N LEU A 7 13.33 48.56 49.00
CA LEU A 7 13.67 48.35 47.59
C LEU A 7 14.77 49.19 46.92
N ARG A 8 15.88 48.53 46.54
CA ARG A 8 16.10 47.93 45.20
C ARG A 8 17.49 47.26 45.17
N ALA A 9 17.55 45.94 44.95
CA ALA A 9 18.78 45.22 44.65
C ALA A 9 18.61 44.45 43.33
N SER A 10 19.53 44.72 42.41
CA SER A 10 19.61 44.14 41.07
C SER A 10 20.19 42.72 41.15
N PHE A 11 19.57 41.76 40.47
CA PHE A 11 20.18 40.47 40.17
C PHE A 11 20.10 40.20 38.66
N ALA A 12 21.27 40.06 38.04
CA ALA A 12 21.42 39.59 36.68
C ALA A 12 21.20 38.07 36.65
N ILE A 13 20.35 37.60 35.73
CA ILE A 13 20.11 36.17 35.48
C ILE A 13 20.78 35.84 34.15
N SER A 14 21.83 35.00 34.19
CA SER A 14 22.40 34.36 33.01
C SER A 14 21.48 33.22 32.56
N ALA A 15 20.93 33.33 31.34
CA ALA A 15 20.15 32.26 30.73
C ALA A 15 21.09 31.24 30.05
N ALA A 16 21.22 30.05 30.64
CA ALA A 16 21.76 28.88 29.96
C ALA A 16 20.64 28.21 29.17
N ALA A 17 20.67 28.32 27.84
CA ALA A 17 19.71 27.65 26.96
C ALA A 17 20.11 26.18 26.76
N THR A 18 19.42 25.27 27.45
CA THR A 18 19.42 23.84 27.12
C THR A 18 18.50 23.63 25.91
N LEU A 19 19.10 23.37 24.74
CA LEU A 19 18.35 22.96 23.55
C LEU A 19 17.77 21.54 23.76
N PRO A 20 16.47 21.31 23.53
CA PRO A 20 15.93 19.97 23.55
C PRO A 20 16.40 19.23 22.30
N ARG A 21 17.03 18.09 22.53
CA ARG A 21 17.43 17.12 21.50
C ARG A 21 16.17 16.41 21.01
N VAL A 22 15.58 16.91 19.91
CA VAL A 22 14.50 16.21 19.21
C VAL A 22 15.12 15.03 18.45
N GLY A 23 15.31 13.93 19.17
CA GLY A 23 15.53 12.60 18.61
C GLY A 23 14.23 11.84 18.71
N GLY A 24 13.33 12.06 17.76
CA GLY A 24 12.11 11.27 17.59
C GLY A 24 12.13 10.69 16.19
N THR A 25 12.46 9.41 16.08
CA THR A 25 12.04 8.61 14.92
C THR A 25 10.53 8.56 14.98
N GLU A 26 9.84 9.38 14.19
CA GLU A 26 8.41 9.24 13.95
C GLU A 26 8.16 7.84 13.38
N SER A 27 7.69 6.92 14.24
CA SER A 27 6.99 5.73 13.77
C SER A 27 5.87 6.21 12.86
N PRO A 28 5.70 5.65 11.65
CA PRO A 28 4.64 6.09 10.76
C PRO A 28 3.31 6.00 11.49
N SER A 29 2.66 7.14 11.72
CA SER A 29 1.44 7.23 12.51
C SER A 29 0.29 6.63 11.70
N GLY A 30 -0.03 5.36 11.94
CA GLY A 30 -1.17 4.71 11.31
C GLY A 30 -2.51 5.36 11.69
N THR A 31 -3.45 5.39 10.75
CA THR A 31 -4.81 5.87 10.99
C THR A 31 -5.63 4.80 11.70
N ALA A 32 -6.59 5.19 12.55
CA ALA A 32 -7.48 4.21 13.17
C ALA A 32 -8.24 3.43 12.09
N PHE A 33 -8.33 2.11 12.25
CA PHE A 33 -8.96 1.22 11.30
C PHE A 33 -9.81 0.18 12.03
N GLY A 34 -11.03 -0.03 11.53
CA GLY A 34 -11.97 -0.98 12.09
C GLY A 34 -13.01 -1.43 11.07
N PRO A 35 -13.99 -2.26 11.51
CA PRO A 35 -14.91 -2.95 10.59
C PRO A 35 -15.80 -2.04 9.72
N SER A 36 -15.95 -0.76 10.07
CA SER A 36 -16.75 0.20 9.31
C SER A 36 -15.91 1.12 8.42
N SER A 37 -14.58 1.18 8.60
CA SER A 37 -13.71 2.20 7.99
C SER A 37 -13.85 2.27 6.47
N VAL A 38 -13.81 1.13 5.78
CA VAL A 38 -13.93 1.08 4.31
C VAL A 38 -15.33 1.48 3.83
N ARG A 39 -16.38 1.05 4.55
CA ARG A 39 -17.77 1.39 4.22
C ARG A 39 -18.05 2.89 4.41
N GLU A 40 -17.49 3.49 5.46
CA GLU A 40 -17.59 4.92 5.73
C GLU A 40 -16.83 5.73 4.67
N LEU A 41 -15.63 5.29 4.27
CA LEU A 41 -14.88 5.90 3.18
C LEU A 41 -15.67 5.83 1.86
N ALA A 42 -16.20 4.66 1.50
CA ALA A 42 -17.00 4.48 0.29
C ALA A 42 -18.24 5.40 0.30
N ARG A 43 -18.94 5.51 1.43
CA ARG A 43 -20.09 6.43 1.58
C ARG A 43 -19.68 7.88 1.40
N ALA A 44 -18.54 8.30 1.95
CA ALA A 44 -18.04 9.66 1.81
C ALA A 44 -17.62 9.98 0.37
N LEU A 45 -17.06 9.02 -0.37
CA LEU A 45 -16.70 9.16 -1.78
C LEU A 45 -17.95 9.24 -2.68
N ALA A 46 -18.96 8.42 -2.42
CA ALA A 46 -20.23 8.43 -3.18
C ALA A 46 -21.00 9.75 -3.06
N ALA A 47 -20.74 10.55 -2.00
CA ALA A 47 -21.35 11.86 -1.80
C ALA A 47 -20.64 13.00 -2.56
N LYS A 48 -19.59 12.71 -3.34
CA LYS A 48 -18.78 13.68 -4.09
C LYS A 48 -18.77 13.32 -5.57
N ALA A 49 -18.37 14.29 -6.41
CA ALA A 49 -18.12 14.01 -7.82
C ALA A 49 -16.99 12.96 -7.95
N PHE A 50 -17.11 12.09 -8.96
CA PHE A 50 -16.11 11.07 -9.24
C PHE A 50 -14.77 11.72 -9.62
N GLU A 51 -13.70 11.27 -8.96
CA GLU A 51 -12.33 11.62 -9.30
C GLU A 51 -11.59 10.37 -9.80
N PRO A 52 -11.09 10.37 -11.05
CA PRO A 52 -10.37 9.23 -11.60
C PRO A 52 -9.09 8.94 -10.79
N PRO A 53 -8.60 7.68 -10.78
CA PRO A 53 -7.33 7.34 -10.16
C PRO A 53 -6.17 8.19 -10.71
N ASP A 54 -5.15 8.40 -9.90
CA ASP A 54 -3.92 9.02 -10.38
C ASP A 54 -3.21 8.07 -11.37
N GLU A 55 -3.08 8.53 -12.60
CA GLU A 55 -2.38 7.83 -13.69
C GLU A 55 -1.01 8.46 -14.02
N LYS A 56 -0.58 9.47 -13.27
CA LYS A 56 0.71 10.14 -13.51
C LYS A 56 1.85 9.15 -13.35
N LEU A 57 2.60 8.98 -14.44
CA LEU A 57 3.79 8.16 -14.55
C LEU A 57 4.76 8.82 -15.52
N PRO A 58 6.07 8.64 -15.32
CA PRO A 58 7.07 8.94 -16.35
C PRO A 58 6.75 8.23 -17.66
N ASP A 59 7.00 8.89 -18.81
CA ASP A 59 6.74 8.33 -20.14
C ASP A 59 7.46 6.99 -20.35
N ALA A 60 8.69 6.87 -19.81
CA ALA A 60 9.48 5.64 -19.80
C ALA A 60 8.76 4.41 -19.20
N LEU A 61 7.78 4.63 -18.31
CA LEU A 61 6.97 3.57 -17.70
C LEU A 61 5.58 3.45 -18.35
N LYS A 62 5.04 4.57 -18.84
CA LYS A 62 3.73 4.64 -19.49
C LYS A 62 3.72 3.91 -20.83
N ASP A 63 4.83 3.98 -21.57
CA ASP A 63 4.95 3.51 -22.95
C ASP A 63 5.72 2.18 -23.07
N LEU A 64 5.85 1.45 -21.97
CA LEU A 64 6.43 0.11 -21.95
C LEU A 64 5.64 -0.83 -22.87
N ASN A 65 6.33 -1.71 -23.58
CA ASN A 65 5.71 -2.86 -24.21
C ASN A 65 5.56 -4.02 -23.20
N TYR A 66 4.93 -5.12 -23.65
CA TYR A 66 4.69 -6.30 -22.81
C TYR A 66 5.97 -6.90 -22.22
N ASP A 67 7.01 -7.10 -23.04
CA ASP A 67 8.25 -7.74 -22.60
C ASP A 67 9.01 -6.87 -21.60
N GLN A 68 9.05 -5.57 -21.85
CA GLN A 68 9.62 -4.59 -20.93
C GLN A 68 8.89 -4.58 -19.59
N TYR A 69 7.55 -4.55 -19.58
CA TYR A 69 6.78 -4.58 -18.33
C TYR A 69 6.99 -5.90 -17.58
N ARG A 70 6.99 -7.04 -18.28
CA ARG A 70 7.27 -8.37 -17.71
C ARG A 70 8.67 -8.48 -17.11
N SER A 71 9.61 -7.66 -17.56
CA SER A 71 10.97 -7.60 -17.01
C SER A 71 11.05 -6.91 -15.63
N ILE A 72 10.02 -6.15 -15.24
CA ILE A 72 9.95 -5.51 -13.92
C ILE A 72 9.42 -6.55 -12.92
N ARG A 73 10.23 -6.88 -11.91
CA ARG A 73 9.89 -7.95 -10.96
C ARG A 73 10.11 -7.52 -9.54
N PHE A 74 9.09 -7.72 -8.70
CA PHE A 74 9.22 -7.59 -7.26
C PHE A 74 10.24 -8.60 -6.72
N LEU A 75 11.09 -8.15 -5.81
CA LEU A 75 12.10 -8.95 -5.14
C LEU A 75 11.47 -9.78 -4.01
N PRO A 76 11.37 -11.12 -4.12
CA PRO A 76 10.67 -11.94 -3.12
C PRO A 76 11.23 -11.81 -1.70
N GLU A 77 12.51 -11.48 -1.55
CA GLU A 77 13.19 -11.19 -0.29
C GLU A 77 12.63 -9.95 0.44
N HIS A 78 12.00 -9.03 -0.28
CA HIS A 78 11.37 -7.82 0.27
C HIS A 78 9.86 -7.99 0.50
N ALA A 79 9.33 -9.21 0.33
CA ALA A 79 7.91 -9.46 0.50
C ALA A 79 7.43 -9.07 1.91
N LEU A 80 6.25 -8.45 1.98
CA LEU A 80 5.62 -8.07 3.24
C LEU A 80 5.46 -9.33 4.11
N TRP A 81 5.79 -9.19 5.39
CA TRP A 81 5.76 -10.24 6.43
C TRP A 81 6.74 -11.40 6.28
N ARG A 82 7.58 -11.40 5.25
CA ARG A 82 8.59 -12.45 5.05
C ARG A 82 9.54 -12.59 6.23
N ASN A 83 10.12 -11.47 6.68
CA ASN A 83 11.10 -11.47 7.77
C ASN A 83 10.51 -11.89 9.12
N GLU A 84 9.19 -11.80 9.23
CA GLU A 84 8.42 -12.22 10.41
C GLU A 84 7.99 -13.70 10.34
N LYS A 85 8.29 -14.38 9.22
CA LYS A 85 7.99 -15.80 8.98
C LYS A 85 6.50 -16.13 9.13
N LEU A 86 5.64 -15.21 8.67
CA LEU A 86 4.18 -15.39 8.72
C LEU A 86 3.69 -16.29 7.59
N PRO A 87 2.56 -17.00 7.79
CA PRO A 87 2.04 -18.00 6.83
C PRO A 87 1.53 -17.40 5.51
N PHE A 88 1.31 -16.08 5.47
CA PHE A 88 1.02 -15.35 4.24
C PHE A 88 2.07 -14.27 4.03
N GLN A 89 2.40 -14.02 2.77
CA GLN A 89 3.31 -12.94 2.34
C GLN A 89 2.65 -12.16 1.20
N ALA A 90 2.95 -10.87 1.08
CA ALA A 90 2.49 -10.06 -0.04
C ALA A 90 3.67 -9.53 -0.88
N GLN A 91 3.50 -9.57 -2.20
CA GLN A 91 4.38 -8.90 -3.15
C GLN A 91 3.57 -7.92 -3.98
N PHE A 92 4.21 -6.86 -4.47
CA PHE A 92 3.53 -5.74 -5.11
C PHE A 92 3.82 -5.66 -6.60
N PHE A 93 2.88 -5.16 -7.38
CA PHE A 93 3.08 -4.88 -8.80
C PHE A 93 3.51 -3.43 -9.02
N HIS A 94 4.52 -3.26 -9.85
CA HIS A 94 4.96 -1.94 -10.29
C HIS A 94 3.94 -1.34 -11.28
N ARG A 95 3.75 -0.02 -11.26
CA ARG A 95 2.93 0.66 -12.28
C ARG A 95 3.65 0.79 -13.60
N GLY A 96 2.91 0.72 -14.70
CA GLY A 96 3.46 0.82 -16.05
C GLY A 96 2.64 0.03 -17.05
N PHE A 97 2.94 0.21 -18.35
CA PHE A 97 2.18 -0.39 -19.43
C PHE A 97 0.67 -0.07 -19.30
N PHE A 98 -0.20 -1.07 -19.27
CA PHE A 98 -1.65 -0.89 -19.04
C PHE A 98 -2.03 -0.63 -17.58
N TYR A 99 -1.14 -0.89 -16.62
CA TYR A 99 -1.42 -0.74 -15.18
C TYR A 99 -0.95 0.62 -14.67
N LYS A 100 -1.64 1.68 -15.13
CA LYS A 100 -1.27 3.07 -14.85
C LYS A 100 -1.87 3.57 -13.54
N ASN A 101 -3.01 3.03 -13.11
CA ASN A 101 -3.70 3.52 -11.92
C ASN A 101 -2.86 3.25 -10.66
N ARG A 102 -2.72 4.27 -9.82
CA ARG A 102 -2.19 4.09 -8.46
C ARG A 102 -3.22 3.35 -7.60
N VAL A 103 -2.72 2.35 -6.88
CA VAL A 103 -3.44 1.64 -5.82
C VAL A 103 -2.72 1.88 -4.50
N ASP A 104 -3.42 2.46 -3.53
CA ASP A 104 -2.88 2.70 -2.20
C ASP A 104 -2.99 1.43 -1.33
N LEU A 105 -1.89 1.03 -0.70
CA LEU A 105 -1.82 -0.19 0.08
C LEU A 105 -1.51 0.13 1.55
N PHE A 106 -2.21 -0.54 2.46
CA PHE A 106 -2.06 -0.38 3.89
C PHE A 106 -1.89 -1.73 4.57
N GLU A 107 -0.96 -1.82 5.51
CA GLU A 107 -0.91 -2.91 6.49
C GLU A 107 -1.81 -2.54 7.67
N VAL A 108 -2.69 -3.45 8.07
CA VAL A 108 -3.53 -3.28 9.27
C VAL A 108 -3.01 -4.16 10.38
N SER A 109 -2.66 -3.55 11.52
CA SER A 109 -2.29 -4.22 12.75
C SER A 109 -2.75 -3.39 13.95
N ASP A 110 -3.19 -4.06 15.03
CA ASP A 110 -3.59 -3.42 16.28
C ASP A 110 -4.61 -2.27 16.12
N GLY A 111 -5.59 -2.45 15.22
CA GLY A 111 -6.64 -1.46 14.95
C GLY A 111 -6.14 -0.20 14.22
N ARG A 112 -4.97 -0.27 13.58
CA ARG A 112 -4.38 0.83 12.82
C ARG A 112 -4.00 0.40 11.42
N ALA A 113 -4.26 1.26 10.45
CA ALA A 113 -3.80 1.13 9.07
C ALA A 113 -2.54 1.98 8.86
N VAL A 114 -1.43 1.34 8.48
CA VAL A 114 -0.15 1.99 8.18
C VAL A 114 0.10 1.90 6.67
N PRO A 115 0.39 3.03 5.98
CA PRO A 115 0.69 2.99 4.55
C PRO A 115 1.92 2.13 4.24
N ILE A 116 1.78 1.21 3.29
CA ILE A 116 2.88 0.48 2.69
C ILE A 116 3.50 1.42 1.65
N ARG A 117 4.76 1.82 1.87
CA ARG A 117 5.44 2.77 0.99
C ARG A 117 6.06 2.06 -0.20
N TYR A 118 5.88 2.63 -1.39
CA TYR A 118 6.66 2.24 -2.55
C TYR A 118 8.15 2.52 -2.32
N ARG A 119 8.99 1.57 -2.71
CA ARG A 119 10.42 1.74 -2.84
C ARG A 119 10.86 1.15 -4.15
N ARG A 120 11.65 1.90 -4.90
CA ARG A 120 12.22 1.43 -6.16
C ARG A 120 13.05 0.16 -5.95
N ASP A 121 13.78 0.09 -4.84
CA ASP A 121 14.66 -1.02 -4.47
C ASP A 121 13.92 -2.32 -4.13
N ASP A 122 12.58 -2.31 -4.04
CA ASP A 122 11.79 -3.54 -3.91
C ASP A 122 11.60 -4.26 -5.26
N PHE A 123 12.11 -3.67 -6.34
CA PHE A 123 11.96 -4.19 -7.70
C PHE A 123 13.32 -4.34 -8.38
N SER A 124 13.42 -5.40 -9.18
CA SER A 124 14.42 -5.53 -10.23
C SER A 124 13.85 -5.05 -11.56
N PHE A 125 14.71 -4.46 -12.37
CA PHE A 125 14.39 -3.83 -13.63
C PHE A 125 15.24 -4.48 -14.73
N GLY A 126 14.59 -4.99 -15.77
CA GLY A 126 15.29 -5.56 -16.92
C GLY A 126 15.99 -4.52 -17.78
N GLU A 127 16.72 -5.01 -18.78
CA GLU A 127 17.36 -4.16 -19.78
C GLU A 127 16.33 -3.47 -20.70
N GLY A 128 16.76 -2.40 -21.37
CA GLY A 128 15.93 -1.71 -22.37
C GLY A 128 14.79 -0.88 -21.80
N LEU A 129 14.77 -0.64 -20.48
CA LEU A 129 13.89 0.33 -19.84
C LEU A 129 14.50 1.74 -19.94
N GLY A 130 13.64 2.74 -20.19
CA GLY A 130 14.06 4.14 -20.13
C GLY A 130 14.47 4.55 -18.72
N GLN A 131 15.04 5.75 -18.59
CA GLN A 131 15.37 6.31 -17.28
C GLN A 131 14.23 7.18 -16.75
N TRP A 132 14.04 7.18 -15.44
CA TRP A 132 13.10 8.08 -14.76
C TRP A 132 13.63 8.42 -13.36
N PRO A 133 13.30 9.61 -12.82
CA PRO A 133 13.78 10.04 -11.51
C PRO A 133 13.30 9.11 -10.40
N ASP A 134 14.01 9.12 -9.28
CA ASP A 134 13.51 8.50 -8.07
C ASP A 134 12.27 9.27 -7.57
N ALA A 135 11.14 8.58 -7.47
CA ALA A 135 9.85 9.16 -7.15
C ALA A 135 8.93 8.10 -6.53
N ASP A 136 8.01 8.52 -5.67
CA ASP A 136 6.93 7.65 -5.20
C ASP A 136 5.95 7.40 -6.34
N LEU A 137 6.11 6.25 -6.99
CA LEU A 137 5.20 5.81 -8.04
C LEU A 137 3.98 5.10 -7.45
N GLY A 138 4.00 4.65 -6.20
CA GLY A 138 2.96 3.76 -5.67
C GLY A 138 2.93 2.40 -6.38
N PHE A 139 1.82 1.69 -6.22
CA PHE A 139 1.67 0.32 -6.73
C PHE A 139 0.52 0.21 -7.74
N ALA A 140 0.58 -0.80 -8.60
CA ALA A 140 -0.50 -1.16 -9.52
C ALA A 140 -1.49 -2.18 -8.92
N GLY A 141 -1.07 -2.86 -7.87
CA GLY A 141 -1.77 -3.99 -7.27
C GLY A 141 -0.83 -4.84 -6.44
N PHE A 142 -1.30 -6.01 -6.03
CA PHE A 142 -0.51 -6.92 -5.21
C PHE A 142 -0.96 -8.37 -5.41
N ARG A 143 -0.14 -9.28 -4.90
CA ARG A 143 -0.39 -10.71 -4.88
C ARG A 143 -0.01 -11.30 -3.54
N ILE A 144 -0.81 -12.26 -3.09
CA ILE A 144 -0.66 -12.98 -1.85
C ILE A 144 0.00 -14.32 -2.16
N HIS A 145 0.95 -14.70 -1.32
CA HIS A 145 1.58 -16.00 -1.36
C HIS A 145 1.39 -16.76 -0.05
N ALA A 146 1.27 -18.07 -0.14
CA ALA A 146 1.15 -18.98 1.00
C ALA A 146 1.73 -20.37 0.66
N PRO A 147 2.17 -21.16 1.64
CA PRO A 147 2.68 -22.51 1.41
C PRO A 147 1.54 -23.53 1.22
N ILE A 148 0.75 -23.36 0.15
CA ILE A 148 -0.46 -24.15 -0.10
C ILE A 148 -0.14 -25.54 -0.67
N ASN A 149 0.90 -25.65 -1.50
CA ASN A 149 1.28 -26.91 -2.15
C ASN A 149 2.35 -27.67 -1.35
N ARG A 150 3.37 -26.95 -0.86
CA ARG A 150 4.50 -27.50 -0.10
C ARG A 150 4.89 -26.55 1.05
N PRO A 151 5.37 -27.06 2.19
CA PRO A 151 5.64 -26.24 3.38
C PRO A 151 6.83 -25.28 3.23
N ASP A 152 7.73 -25.53 2.28
CA ASP A 152 8.99 -24.81 2.09
C ASP A 152 8.99 -23.85 0.90
N TYR A 153 7.83 -23.62 0.28
CA TYR A 153 7.66 -22.69 -0.83
C TYR A 153 6.37 -21.89 -0.68
N TYR A 154 6.44 -20.60 -0.98
CA TYR A 154 5.28 -19.71 -0.95
C TYR A 154 4.75 -19.58 -2.37
N ASP A 155 3.70 -20.32 -2.69
CA ASP A 155 3.00 -20.24 -3.97
C ASP A 155 2.17 -18.96 -4.05
N GLU A 156 2.04 -18.38 -5.25
CA GLU A 156 1.07 -17.30 -5.49
C GLU A 156 -0.35 -17.89 -5.40
N VAL A 157 -1.17 -17.40 -4.47
CA VAL A 157 -2.52 -17.95 -4.20
C VAL A 157 -3.64 -16.99 -4.60
N CYS A 158 -3.37 -15.69 -4.64
CA CYS A 158 -4.36 -14.67 -5.00
C CYS A 158 -3.68 -13.43 -5.57
N VAL A 159 -4.27 -12.80 -6.58
CA VAL A 159 -3.74 -11.61 -7.24
C VAL A 159 -4.86 -10.58 -7.46
N PHE A 160 -4.58 -9.33 -7.12
CA PHE A 160 -5.42 -8.16 -7.39
C PHE A 160 -4.65 -7.22 -8.32
N LEU A 161 -5.09 -7.12 -9.57
CA LEU A 161 -4.39 -6.32 -10.58
C LEU A 161 -5.33 -5.92 -11.73
N GLY A 162 -5.54 -4.62 -11.89
CA GLY A 162 -6.37 -4.04 -12.96
C GLY A 162 -7.86 -3.95 -12.60
N ALA A 163 -8.42 -2.75 -12.76
CA ALA A 163 -9.80 -2.42 -12.42
C ALA A 163 -10.22 -3.03 -11.06
N SER A 164 -11.37 -3.69 -10.97
CA SER A 164 -11.79 -4.42 -9.76
C SER A 164 -11.57 -5.93 -9.88
N TYR A 165 -10.61 -6.38 -10.69
CA TYR A 165 -10.39 -7.81 -10.95
C TYR A 165 -9.48 -8.45 -9.93
N PHE A 166 -9.74 -9.73 -9.66
CA PHE A 166 -8.82 -10.59 -8.95
C PHE A 166 -8.90 -12.03 -9.43
N ARG A 167 -7.85 -12.80 -9.15
CA ARG A 167 -7.82 -14.26 -9.38
C ARG A 167 -7.33 -14.94 -8.13
N ALA A 168 -7.84 -16.13 -7.85
CA ALA A 168 -7.34 -16.97 -6.78
C ALA A 168 -7.21 -18.41 -7.29
N VAL A 169 -6.33 -19.19 -6.66
CA VAL A 169 -6.14 -20.61 -6.94
C VAL A 169 -6.27 -21.45 -5.68
N ALA A 170 -6.74 -22.68 -5.85
CA ALA A 170 -6.74 -23.68 -4.81
C ALA A 170 -5.46 -24.54 -4.88
N LYS A 171 -5.28 -25.42 -3.89
CA LYS A 171 -4.16 -26.35 -3.84
C LYS A 171 -4.12 -27.22 -5.11
N GLY A 172 -2.97 -27.29 -5.76
CA GLY A 172 -2.75 -28.09 -6.97
C GLY A 172 -3.31 -27.48 -8.26
N GLU A 173 -3.93 -26.30 -8.20
CA GLU A 173 -4.54 -25.65 -9.36
C GLU A 173 -3.65 -24.55 -9.95
N THR A 174 -4.00 -24.13 -11.17
CA THR A 174 -3.39 -22.98 -11.85
C THR A 174 -4.41 -21.89 -12.12
N TYR A 175 -3.97 -20.67 -12.43
CA TYR A 175 -4.89 -19.58 -12.73
C TYR A 175 -5.75 -19.89 -13.97
N GLY A 176 -7.07 -19.89 -13.76
CA GLY A 176 -8.06 -19.91 -14.83
C GLY A 176 -8.83 -18.59 -14.90
N LEU A 177 -10.08 -18.63 -14.44
CA LEU A 177 -11.01 -17.50 -14.51
C LEU A 177 -10.59 -16.35 -13.58
N SER A 178 -11.11 -15.16 -13.89
CA SER A 178 -11.03 -13.98 -13.01
C SER A 178 -12.40 -13.68 -12.42
N ALA A 179 -12.40 -13.19 -11.19
CA ALA A 179 -13.56 -12.55 -10.58
C ALA A 179 -13.41 -11.02 -10.64
N ARG A 180 -14.51 -10.30 -10.39
CA ARG A 180 -14.52 -8.84 -10.26
C ARG A 180 -15.31 -8.44 -9.03
N GLY A 181 -14.92 -7.35 -8.38
CA GLY A 181 -15.66 -6.77 -7.24
C GLY A 181 -17.02 -6.19 -7.63
N LEU A 182 -17.13 -5.57 -8.81
CA LEU A 182 -18.36 -5.01 -9.33
C LEU A 182 -18.35 -4.99 -10.86
N SER A 183 -19.55 -5.10 -11.46
CA SER A 183 -19.79 -4.95 -12.89
C SER A 183 -20.97 -4.02 -13.09
N ILE A 184 -20.83 -3.04 -13.98
CA ILE A 184 -21.86 -2.02 -14.26
C ILE A 184 -22.07 -1.99 -15.77
N ASP A 185 -23.32 -2.12 -16.19
CA ASP A 185 -23.77 -2.03 -17.59
C ASP A 185 -23.05 -3.02 -18.54
N THR A 186 -22.60 -4.16 -18.01
CA THR A 186 -21.93 -5.21 -18.81
C THR A 186 -22.87 -5.74 -19.89
N GLY A 187 -22.45 -5.60 -21.15
CA GLY A 187 -23.23 -6.04 -22.31
C GLY A 187 -24.32 -5.06 -22.77
N GLU A 188 -24.44 -3.89 -22.14
CA GLU A 188 -25.36 -2.86 -22.58
C GLU A 188 -24.84 -2.07 -23.79
N THR A 189 -25.76 -1.54 -24.61
CA THR A 189 -25.42 -0.78 -25.83
C THR A 189 -24.72 0.53 -25.56
N LYS A 190 -24.88 1.10 -24.36
CA LYS A 190 -24.26 2.37 -23.96
C LYS A 190 -22.77 2.21 -23.59
N GLY A 191 -22.32 0.97 -23.39
CA GLY A 191 -20.95 0.64 -23.00
C GLY A 191 -20.85 0.20 -21.54
N GLU A 192 -19.92 -0.72 -21.28
CA GLU A 192 -19.62 -1.22 -19.93
C GLU A 192 -18.75 -0.21 -19.17
N GLU A 193 -19.06 0.02 -17.90
CA GLU A 193 -18.19 0.73 -16.98
C GLU A 193 -17.33 -0.26 -16.18
N PHE A 194 -16.07 0.10 -15.94
CA PHE A 194 -15.11 -0.75 -15.23
C PHE A 194 -14.74 -0.12 -13.88
N PRO A 195 -15.43 -0.49 -12.79
CA PRO A 195 -15.06 -0.07 -11.44
C PRO A 195 -13.62 -0.46 -11.10
N VAL A 196 -12.97 0.34 -10.26
CA VAL A 196 -11.56 0.14 -9.88
C VAL A 196 -11.41 0.04 -8.36
N PHE A 197 -10.57 -0.88 -7.89
CA PHE A 197 -10.11 -0.83 -6.51
C PHE A 197 -9.02 0.26 -6.39
N LYS A 198 -9.30 1.30 -5.59
CA LYS A 198 -8.36 2.43 -5.39
C LYS A 198 -7.41 2.21 -4.21
N ALA A 199 -7.83 1.45 -3.22
CA ALA A 199 -7.05 1.19 -2.01
C ALA A 199 -7.33 -0.20 -1.46
N PHE A 200 -6.35 -0.78 -0.76
CA PHE A 200 -6.51 -2.03 -0.03
C PHE A 200 -5.90 -1.95 1.36
N TRP A 201 -6.56 -2.63 2.30
CA TRP A 201 -6.09 -2.83 3.67
C TRP A 201 -5.87 -4.31 3.91
N LEU A 202 -4.61 -4.68 4.09
CA LEU A 202 -4.17 -6.05 4.30
C LEU A 202 -4.00 -6.27 5.80
N GLU A 203 -4.86 -7.06 6.41
CA GLU A 203 -4.68 -7.40 7.83
C GLU A 203 -3.48 -8.31 8.01
N LYS A 204 -2.59 -7.90 8.90
CA LYS A 204 -1.42 -8.68 9.27
C LYS A 204 -1.87 -10.02 9.87
N PRO A 205 -1.52 -11.16 9.26
CA PRO A 205 -1.90 -12.46 9.79
C PRO A 205 -1.18 -12.72 11.12
N VAL A 206 -1.86 -13.38 12.04
CA VAL A 206 -1.20 -13.92 13.25
C VAL A 206 -0.31 -15.12 12.89
N PRO A 207 0.67 -15.48 13.74
CA PRO A 207 1.38 -16.74 13.57
C PRO A 207 0.41 -17.92 13.46
N ASN A 208 0.65 -18.81 12.50
CA ASN A 208 -0.19 -19.98 12.20
C ASN A 208 -1.61 -19.67 11.71
N ALA A 209 -1.91 -18.45 11.27
CA ALA A 209 -3.16 -18.14 10.60
C ALA A 209 -3.41 -19.07 9.40
N THR A 210 -4.64 -19.53 9.23
CA THR A 210 -5.10 -20.35 8.11
C THR A 210 -5.87 -19.54 7.06
N SER A 211 -6.07 -18.26 7.31
CA SER A 211 -6.72 -17.30 6.41
C SER A 211 -6.04 -15.93 6.50
N ILE A 212 -6.31 -15.09 5.50
CA ILE A 212 -5.90 -13.70 5.41
C ILE A 212 -7.13 -12.84 5.09
N VAL A 213 -7.18 -11.63 5.65
CA VAL A 213 -8.27 -10.67 5.42
C VAL A 213 -7.73 -9.50 4.59
N VAL A 214 -8.44 -9.18 3.52
CA VAL A 214 -8.19 -8.03 2.65
C VAL A 214 -9.48 -7.22 2.57
N HIS A 215 -9.39 -5.92 2.86
CA HIS A 215 -10.48 -4.97 2.61
C HIS A 215 -10.17 -4.10 1.40
N ALA A 216 -11.19 -3.71 0.64
CA ALA A 216 -11.08 -2.96 -0.60
C ALA A 216 -12.32 -2.06 -0.83
#